data_AF-A0A8B9NPJ6-F1
#
_entry.id   AF-A0A8B9NPJ6-F1
#
_cell.length_a   1.000
_cell.length_b   1.000
_cell.length_c   1.000
_cell.angle_alpha   90.00
_cell.angle_beta   90.00
_cell.angle_gamma   90.00
#
_symmetry.space_group_name_H-M   'P 1'
#
loop_
_entity.id
_entity.type
_entity.pdbx_description
1 polymer ?
#
loop_
_entity_poly.entity_id
_entity_poly.type
_entity_poly.pdbx_seq_one_letter_code
_entity_poly.pdbx_strand_id
1 'polypeptide(L)'
;MTAVNKDFQKLMYLLEMVELCFRSTAEIATFCFSTDDKTRVPLGEKNGYINASYITMKVGEEEHFYIITQGPLPSTMADFWQMVWESESDLIAMMTKEVELGQVQCHRYWPEPPHDAIDLANFHLRLDNYQIVEYFIIRIIEMINKQVS
;
A
#
# COMPACT_ATOMS: atom_id res chain seq x y z
N MET A 1 -4.27 -27.07 7.50
CA MET A 1 -4.04 -25.75 6.88
C MET A 1 -2.55 -25.48 6.96
N THR A 2 -1.91 -25.50 5.80
CA THR A 2 -0.46 -25.45 5.62
C THR A 2 0.06 -24.11 6.12
N ALA A 3 1.07 -24.13 6.99
CA ALA A 3 1.78 -22.92 7.37
C ALA A 3 2.45 -22.34 6.10
N VAL A 4 1.98 -21.17 5.65
CA VAL A 4 2.69 -20.39 4.63
C VAL A 4 4.04 -20.04 5.23
N ASN A 5 5.12 -20.42 4.55
CA ASN A 5 6.47 -20.16 5.01
C ASN A 5 6.71 -18.65 4.92
N LYS A 6 6.56 -17.94 6.04
CA LYS A 6 6.61 -16.46 6.15
C LYS A 6 7.89 -15.86 5.60
N ASP A 7 8.94 -16.66 5.43
CA ASP A 7 10.25 -16.23 4.95
C ASP A 7 10.26 -15.79 3.47
N PHE A 8 9.23 -16.16 2.68
CA PHE A 8 9.20 -15.91 1.22
C PHE A 8 7.89 -15.32 0.73
N GLN A 9 6.81 -15.52 1.48
CA GLN A 9 5.46 -15.19 1.08
C GLN A 9 4.73 -14.47 2.20
N LYS A 10 4.04 -13.40 1.82
CA LYS A 10 3.30 -12.53 2.73
C LYS A 10 1.87 -12.32 2.24
N LEU A 11 0.91 -12.41 3.16
CA LEU A 11 -0.47 -12.02 2.88
C LEU A 11 -0.66 -10.56 3.28
N MET A 12 -1.16 -9.77 2.33
CA MET A 12 -1.38 -8.35 2.43
C MET A 12 -2.87 -8.06 2.31
N TYR A 13 -3.42 -7.33 3.28
CA TYR A 13 -4.79 -6.83 3.19
C TYR A 13 -4.79 -5.44 2.56
N LEU A 14 -5.48 -5.26 1.45
CA LEU A 14 -5.72 -3.95 0.84
C LEU A 14 -7.19 -3.58 1.04
N LEU A 15 -7.43 -2.56 1.86
CA LEU A 15 -8.74 -1.98 2.14
C LEU A 15 -8.94 -0.77 1.23
N GLU A 16 -9.73 -0.93 0.17
CA GLU A 16 -10.12 0.16 -0.73
C GLU A 16 -11.46 0.77 -0.28
N MET A 17 -11.50 2.08 -0.04
CA MET A 17 -12.75 2.77 0.29
C MET A 17 -13.58 3.08 -0.96
N VAL A 18 -14.84 2.61 -0.96
CA VAL A 18 -15.80 2.82 -2.07
C VAL A 18 -16.57 4.15 -1.91
N GLU A 19 -16.64 4.68 -0.69
CA GLU A 19 -17.23 5.98 -0.39
C GLU A 19 -16.32 6.76 0.58
N LEU A 20 -16.04 8.02 0.25
CA LEU A 20 -15.25 8.91 1.10
C LEU A 20 -16.08 9.31 2.33
N CYS A 21 -16.09 8.47 3.37
CA CYS A 21 -16.73 8.81 4.65
C CYS A 21 -15.94 9.87 5.47
N PHE A 22 -14.73 10.24 5.06
CA PHE A 22 -13.92 11.22 5.79
C PHE A 22 -14.20 12.64 5.31
N ARG A 23 -14.69 13.47 6.23
CA ARG A 23 -14.85 14.93 6.02
C ARG A 23 -13.51 15.69 5.87
N SER A 24 -12.36 15.02 6.02
CA SER A 24 -11.01 15.61 6.00
C SER A 24 -10.00 14.80 5.18
N THR A 25 -10.28 14.50 3.91
CA THR A 25 -9.21 14.02 2.99
C THR A 25 -8.16 15.09 2.72
N ALA A 26 -8.51 16.38 2.90
CA ALA A 26 -7.65 17.53 2.64
C ALA A 26 -6.40 17.59 3.56
N GLU A 27 -6.50 17.17 4.82
CA GLU A 27 -5.36 17.17 5.74
C GLU A 27 -4.35 16.06 5.42
N ILE A 28 -4.83 14.84 5.08
CA ILE A 28 -3.96 13.73 4.67
C ILE A 28 -3.31 14.03 3.32
N ALA A 29 -4.07 14.60 2.36
CA ALA A 29 -3.53 14.99 1.07
C ALA A 29 -2.37 15.99 1.21
N THR A 30 -2.48 16.96 2.13
CA THR A 30 -1.44 17.98 2.37
C THR A 30 -0.12 17.36 2.81
N PHE A 31 -0.14 16.28 3.61
CA PHE A 31 1.08 15.59 4.03
C PHE A 31 1.79 14.81 2.89
N CYS A 32 1.06 14.36 1.86
CA CYS A 32 1.66 13.61 0.74
C CYS A 32 2.31 14.51 -0.33
N PHE A 33 2.17 15.84 -0.25
CA PHE A 33 2.78 16.77 -1.22
C PHE A 33 4.21 17.18 -0.89
N SER A 34 4.70 16.95 0.34
CA SER A 34 6.08 17.27 0.73
C SER A 34 6.56 16.41 1.90
N THR A 35 7.37 15.39 1.64
CA THR A 35 8.07 14.60 2.66
C THR A 35 9.17 15.42 3.32
N ASP A 36 9.22 15.47 4.67
CA ASP A 36 10.39 15.98 5.41
C ASP A 36 11.50 14.91 5.38
N ASP A 37 12.74 15.31 5.09
CA ASP A 37 13.90 14.42 5.10
C ASP A 37 14.08 13.65 6.41
N LYS A 38 13.58 14.18 7.52
CA LYS A 38 13.64 13.54 8.84
C LYS A 38 12.66 12.38 9.01
N THR A 39 11.53 12.40 8.30
CA THR A 39 10.45 11.42 8.46
C THR A 39 10.24 10.58 7.20
N ARG A 40 10.94 10.88 6.10
CA ARG A 40 10.85 10.12 4.85
C ARG A 40 11.15 8.63 5.06
N VAL A 41 10.47 7.79 4.30
CA VAL A 41 10.76 6.35 4.26
C VAL A 41 11.93 6.10 3.30
N PRO A 42 13.03 5.45 3.73
CA PRO A 42 14.10 5.04 2.82
C PRO A 42 13.68 3.78 2.04
N LEU A 43 14.17 3.65 0.81
CA LEU A 43 13.89 2.50 -0.04
C LEU A 43 15.16 1.70 -0.36
N GLY A 44 15.20 0.43 0.04
CA GLY A 44 16.32 -0.47 -0.21
C GLY A 44 17.63 -0.07 0.45
N GLU A 45 18.66 -0.87 0.22
CA GLU A 45 19.99 -0.70 0.84
C GLU A 45 20.66 0.65 0.51
N LYS A 46 20.28 1.27 -0.61
CA LYS A 46 20.86 2.54 -1.07
C LYS A 46 20.12 3.78 -0.54
N ASN A 47 19.15 3.61 0.38
CA ASN A 47 18.32 4.69 0.90
C ASN A 47 17.66 5.53 -0.19
N GLY A 48 17.11 4.86 -1.21
CA GLY A 48 16.37 5.45 -2.32
C GLY A 48 15.19 6.31 -1.86
N TYR A 49 14.62 7.07 -2.80
CA TYR A 49 13.51 7.96 -2.52
C TYR A 49 12.18 7.32 -2.90
N ILE A 50 11.22 7.39 -1.99
CA ILE A 50 9.80 7.20 -2.25
C ILE A 50 9.05 8.35 -1.55
N ASN A 51 7.96 8.83 -2.17
CA ASN A 51 7.13 9.88 -1.57
C ASN A 51 6.24 9.28 -0.47
N ALA A 52 6.86 8.99 0.66
CA ALA A 52 6.23 8.42 1.84
C ALA A 52 6.93 8.92 3.12
N SER A 53 6.16 9.07 4.20
CA SER A 53 6.64 9.50 5.51
C SER A 53 6.15 8.57 6.61
N TYR A 54 6.99 8.31 7.60
CA TYR A 54 6.59 7.75 8.88
C TYR A 54 5.83 8.79 9.69
N ILE A 55 4.69 8.40 10.25
CA ILE A 55 3.95 9.18 11.23
C ILE A 55 3.64 8.32 12.46
N THR A 56 3.59 9.01 13.60
CA THR A 56 3.20 8.42 14.86
C THR A 56 2.01 9.20 15.39
N MET A 57 0.91 8.50 15.68
CA MET A 57 -0.31 9.11 16.20
C MET A 57 -0.63 8.51 17.57
N LYS A 58 -0.95 9.39 18.53
CA LYS A 58 -1.45 8.97 19.83
C LYS A 58 -2.97 8.95 19.82
N VAL A 59 -3.55 7.79 20.10
CA VAL A 59 -5.00 7.60 20.20
C VAL A 59 -5.29 7.14 21.62
N GLY A 60 -5.72 8.08 22.46
CA GLY A 60 -5.83 7.84 23.91
C GLY A 60 -4.45 7.65 24.53
N GLU A 61 -4.23 6.50 25.16
CA GLU A 61 -2.95 6.12 25.77
C GLU A 61 -2.05 5.32 24.82
N GLU A 62 -2.58 4.90 23.67
CA GLU A 62 -1.86 4.07 22.70
C GLU A 62 -1.14 4.93 21.66
N GLU A 63 0.01 4.44 21.21
CA GLU A 63 0.80 5.03 20.15
C GLU A 63 0.79 4.11 18.93
N HIS A 64 0.33 4.63 17.80
CA HIS A 64 0.24 3.90 16.54
C HIS A 64 1.21 4.46 15.51
N PHE A 65 1.81 3.57 14.73
CA PHE A 65 2.77 3.89 13.69
C PHE A 65 2.15 3.65 12.33
N TYR A 66 2.25 4.63 11.44
CA TYR A 66 1.75 4.52 10.08
C TYR A 66 2.79 5.02 9.09
N ILE A 67 2.71 4.51 7.87
CA ILE A 67 3.33 5.11 6.70
C ILE A 67 2.22 5.79 5.91
N ILE A 68 2.38 7.08 5.68
CA ILE A 68 1.54 7.82 4.75
C ILE A 68 2.31 8.02 3.45
N THR A 69 1.64 7.86 2.31
CA THR A 69 2.27 7.93 1.01
C THR A 69 1.30 8.42 -0.05
N GLN A 70 1.87 8.96 -1.13
CA GLN A 70 1.11 9.25 -2.33
C GLN A 70 0.59 7.95 -2.97
N GLY A 71 -0.55 8.03 -3.66
CA GLY A 71 -0.98 6.96 -4.57
C GLY A 71 0.14 6.60 -5.55
N PRO A 72 0.50 5.32 -5.72
CA PRO A 72 1.56 4.91 -6.63
C PRO A 72 1.33 5.41 -8.06
N LEU A 73 2.42 5.81 -8.72
CA LEU A 73 2.45 6.11 -10.14
C LEU A 73 2.83 4.83 -10.90
N PRO A 74 2.54 4.73 -12.22
CA PRO A 74 2.98 3.59 -13.02
C PRO A 74 4.49 3.31 -12.89
N SER A 75 5.31 4.36 -12.77
CA SER A 75 6.76 4.26 -12.63
C SER A 75 7.24 3.93 -11.21
N THR A 76 6.42 4.10 -10.18
CA THR A 76 6.80 3.89 -8.76
C THR A 76 6.07 2.72 -8.11
N MET A 77 5.30 1.94 -8.87
CA MET A 77 4.58 0.77 -8.37
C MET A 77 5.52 -0.29 -7.75
N ALA A 78 6.67 -0.56 -8.38
CA ALA A 78 7.64 -1.50 -7.84
C ALA A 78 8.25 -1.01 -6.52
N ASP A 79 8.56 0.29 -6.45
CA ASP A 79 9.10 0.95 -5.26
C ASP A 79 8.10 0.92 -4.10
N PHE A 80 6.81 1.14 -4.38
CA PHE A 80 5.75 1.06 -3.38
C PHE A 80 5.68 -0.34 -2.74
N TRP A 81 5.67 -1.40 -3.54
CA TRP A 81 5.65 -2.76 -2.99
C TRP A 81 6.94 -3.13 -2.27
N GLN A 82 8.09 -2.64 -2.73
CA GLN A 82 9.34 -2.79 -2.00
C GLN A 82 9.28 -2.12 -0.61
N MET A 83 8.74 -0.90 -0.51
CA MET A 83 8.52 -0.23 0.77
C MET A 83 7.58 -1.04 1.69
N VAL A 84 6.48 -1.57 1.15
CA VAL A 84 5.53 -2.42 1.89
C VAL A 84 6.20 -3.67 2.47
N TRP A 85 7.08 -4.30 1.69
CA TRP A 85 7.85 -5.47 2.15
C TRP A 85 8.86 -5.09 3.24
N GLU A 86 9.70 -4.09 2.99
CA GLU A 86 10.79 -3.66 3.89
C GLU A 86 10.28 -3.07 5.22
N SER A 87 9.10 -2.45 5.20
CA SER A 87 8.45 -1.92 6.41
C SER A 87 7.69 -2.98 7.21
N GLU A 88 7.67 -4.23 6.75
CA GLU A 88 6.90 -5.32 7.35
C GLU A 88 5.39 -5.02 7.46
N SER A 89 4.85 -4.12 6.65
CA SER A 89 3.42 -3.76 6.66
C SER A 89 2.51 -4.90 6.19
N ASP A 90 1.49 -5.28 6.99
CA ASP A 90 0.48 -6.33 6.68
C ASP A 90 -0.88 -5.78 6.21
N LEU A 91 -1.07 -4.45 6.25
CA LEU A 91 -2.30 -3.78 5.88
C LEU A 91 -2.01 -2.48 5.09
N ILE A 92 -2.72 -2.30 3.98
CA ILE A 92 -2.79 -1.04 3.23
C ILE A 92 -4.22 -0.53 3.30
N ALA A 93 -4.39 0.71 3.75
CA ALA A 93 -5.67 1.43 3.69
C ALA A 93 -5.62 2.46 2.56
N MET A 94 -6.33 2.17 1.46
CA MET A 94 -6.48 3.07 0.32
C MET A 94 -7.71 3.94 0.51
N MET A 95 -7.46 5.23 0.73
CA MET A 95 -8.47 6.22 1.12
C MET A 95 -9.06 6.99 -0.06
N THR A 96 -8.71 6.65 -1.30
CA THR A 96 -9.15 7.34 -2.52
C THR A 96 -9.65 6.35 -3.55
N LYS A 97 -10.49 6.80 -4.49
CA LYS A 97 -10.81 6.00 -5.68
C LYS A 97 -9.69 6.10 -6.71
N GLU A 98 -9.59 5.15 -7.65
CA GLU A 98 -8.68 5.25 -8.79
C GLU A 98 -8.96 6.51 -9.64
N VAL A 99 -10.26 6.82 -9.83
CA VAL A 99 -10.73 7.98 -10.58
C VAL A 99 -11.78 8.73 -9.77
N GLU A 100 -11.56 10.03 -9.57
CA GLU A 100 -12.53 10.93 -8.95
C GLU A 100 -12.80 12.09 -9.90
N LEU A 101 -14.09 12.41 -10.14
CA LEU A 101 -14.51 13.51 -11.02
C LEU A 101 -13.87 13.47 -12.42
N GLY A 102 -13.58 12.28 -12.94
CA GLY A 102 -12.96 12.08 -14.25
C GLY A 102 -11.44 12.27 -14.28
N GLN A 103 -10.79 12.49 -13.13
CA GLN A 103 -9.33 12.56 -13.00
C GLN A 103 -8.79 11.32 -12.31
N VAL A 104 -7.71 10.75 -12.84
CA VAL A 104 -6.98 9.63 -12.23
C VAL A 104 -6.30 10.14 -10.96
N GLN A 105 -6.72 9.64 -9.80
CA GLN A 105 -6.14 9.97 -8.49
C GLN A 105 -5.09 8.93 -8.07
N CYS A 106 -5.28 7.67 -8.43
CA CYS A 106 -4.39 6.58 -8.06
C CYS A 106 -4.31 5.56 -9.20
N HIS A 107 -3.10 5.22 -9.64
CA HIS A 107 -2.93 4.11 -10.56
C HIS A 107 -3.13 2.80 -9.81
N ARG A 108 -3.87 1.86 -10.40
CA ARG A 108 -4.03 0.53 -9.82
C ARG A 108 -2.69 -0.16 -9.66
N TYR A 109 -2.31 -0.45 -8.41
CA TYR A 109 -1.05 -1.10 -8.08
C TYR A 109 -1.22 -2.54 -7.59
N TRP A 110 -2.43 -3.10 -7.68
CA TRP A 110 -2.77 -4.45 -7.24
C TRP A 110 -3.39 -5.28 -8.38
N PRO A 111 -3.26 -6.63 -8.34
CA PRO A 111 -3.91 -7.51 -9.31
C PRO A 111 -5.44 -7.48 -9.19
N GLU A 112 -6.14 -7.57 -10.32
CA GLU A 112 -7.61 -7.61 -10.38
C GLU A 112 -8.08 -8.45 -11.60
N PRO A 113 -9.17 -9.24 -11.47
CA PRO A 113 -9.68 -10.04 -12.59
C PRO A 113 -9.91 -9.22 -13.87
N PRO A 114 -9.58 -9.76 -15.06
CA PRO A 114 -9.12 -11.13 -15.31
C PRO A 114 -7.61 -11.36 -15.12
N HIS A 115 -6.85 -10.34 -14.72
CA HIS A 115 -5.40 -10.43 -14.50
C HIS A 115 -5.11 -10.47 -13.00
N ASP A 116 -5.25 -11.66 -12.44
CA ASP A 116 -5.12 -11.96 -11.01
C ASP A 116 -3.67 -11.97 -10.49
N ALA A 117 -2.68 -11.65 -11.34
CA ALA A 117 -1.29 -11.52 -10.94
C ALA A 117 -0.56 -10.35 -11.61
N ILE A 118 0.41 -9.78 -10.91
CA ILE A 118 1.32 -8.73 -11.40
C ILE A 118 2.76 -9.16 -11.11
N ASP A 119 3.59 -9.16 -12.16
CA ASP A 119 5.03 -9.37 -12.05
C ASP A 119 5.78 -8.06 -11.91
N LEU A 120 6.45 -7.88 -10.77
CA LEU A 120 7.39 -6.80 -10.51
C LEU A 120 8.83 -7.33 -10.54
N ALA A 121 9.80 -6.43 -10.51
CA ALA A 121 11.22 -6.78 -10.55
C ALA A 121 11.61 -7.80 -9.46
N ASN A 122 11.22 -7.53 -8.22
CA ASN A 122 11.60 -8.34 -7.06
C ASN A 122 10.45 -9.18 -6.49
N PHE A 123 9.22 -8.93 -6.94
CA PHE A 123 8.03 -9.52 -6.33
C PHE A 123 7.07 -10.06 -7.38
N HIS A 124 6.34 -11.10 -7.01
CA HIS A 124 5.16 -11.56 -7.73
C HIS A 124 3.95 -11.35 -6.82
N LEU A 125 2.96 -10.61 -7.31
CA LEU A 125 1.73 -10.33 -6.58
C LEU A 125 0.62 -11.17 -7.16
N ARG A 126 -0.17 -11.82 -6.31
CA ARG A 126 -1.33 -12.61 -6.70
C ARG A 126 -2.54 -12.20 -5.88
N LEU A 127 -3.69 -12.01 -6.52
CA LEU A 127 -4.95 -11.84 -5.84
C LEU A 127 -5.42 -13.21 -5.35
N ASP A 128 -5.43 -13.43 -4.04
CA ASP A 128 -5.95 -14.66 -3.45
C ASP A 128 -7.48 -14.61 -3.32
N ASN A 129 -8.00 -13.47 -2.83
CA ASN A 129 -9.43 -13.27 -2.66
C ASN A 129 -9.80 -11.78 -2.62
N TYR A 130 -11.08 -11.47 -2.82
CA TYR A 130 -11.62 -10.15 -2.51
C TYR A 130 -13.05 -10.24 -1.99
N GLN A 131 -13.41 -9.28 -1.13
CA GLN A 131 -14.75 -9.14 -0.56
C GLN A 131 -15.20 -7.70 -0.73
N ILE A 132 -16.40 -7.54 -1.29
CA ILE A 132 -17.07 -6.25 -1.33
C ILE A 132 -17.99 -6.19 -0.12
N VAL A 133 -17.72 -5.25 0.78
CA VAL A 133 -18.59 -4.87 1.88
C VAL A 133 -19.12 -3.46 1.62
N GLU A 134 -20.11 -3.02 2.41
CA GLU A 134 -20.90 -1.81 2.10
C GLU A 134 -20.05 -0.58 1.70
N TYR A 135 -18.98 -0.30 2.45
CA TYR A 135 -18.12 0.88 2.22
C TYR A 135 -16.71 0.54 1.73
N PHE A 136 -16.34 -0.74 1.68
CA PHE A 136 -14.97 -1.16 1.41
C PHE A 136 -14.91 -2.34 0.45
N ILE A 137 -13.82 -2.40 -0.31
CA ILE A 137 -13.38 -3.62 -0.96
C ILE A 137 -12.13 -4.09 -0.24
N ILE A 138 -12.21 -5.27 0.36
CA ILE A 138 -11.08 -5.92 1.03
C ILE A 138 -10.47 -6.88 0.04
N ARG A 139 -9.21 -6.67 -0.33
CA ARG A 139 -8.43 -7.60 -1.16
C ARG A 139 -7.38 -8.30 -0.31
N ILE A 140 -7.26 -9.60 -0.51
CA ILE A 140 -6.19 -10.42 0.05
C ILE A 140 -5.21 -10.66 -1.08
N ILE A 141 -4.04 -10.04 -0.96
CA ILE A 141 -2.97 -10.10 -1.95
C ILE A 141 -1.84 -10.95 -1.36
N GLU A 142 -1.44 -11.99 -2.07
CA GLU A 142 -0.23 -12.72 -1.77
C GLU A 142 0.94 -12.05 -2.48
N MET A 143 1.98 -11.75 -1.71
CA MET A 143 3.22 -11.18 -2.18
C MET A 143 4.35 -12.19 -2.01
N ILE A 144 4.98 -12.56 -3.13
CA ILE A 144 6.04 -13.57 -3.20
C ILE A 144 7.36 -12.88 -3.56
N ASN A 145 8.38 -13.02 -2.71
CA ASN A 145 9.71 -12.44 -2.96
C ASN A 145 10.55 -13.34 -3.89
N LYS A 146 10.97 -12.80 -5.03
CA LYS A 146 11.77 -13.48 -6.07
C LYS A 146 13.27 -13.50 -5.77
N GLN A 147 13.75 -12.65 -4.87
CA GLN A 147 15.18 -12.53 -4.60
C GLN A 147 15.71 -13.63 -3.68
N VAL A 148 14.83 -14.42 -3.07
CA VAL A 148 15.19 -15.52 -2.16
C VAL A 148 14.91 -16.89 -2.78
N SER A 149 14.54 -16.96 -4.07
CA SER A 149 14.32 -18.22 -4.81
C SER A 149 15.57 -18.75 -5.49
#